data_AF-A0A2H3E1T6-F1
#
_entry.id   AF-A0A2H3E1T6-F1
#
_cell.length_a   1.000
_cell.length_b   1.000
_cell.length_c   1.000
_cell.angle_alpha   90.00
_cell.angle_beta   90.00
_cell.angle_gamma   90.00
#
_symmetry.space_group_name_H-M   'P 1'
#
loop_
_entity.id
_entity.type
_entity.pdbx_description
1 polymer ?
#
loop_
_entity_poly.entity_id
_entity_poly.type
_entity_poly.pdbx_seq_one_letter_code
_entity_poly.pdbx_strand_id
1 'polypeptide(L)'
;MHPLWQLKQVVTTGYLTSEQKAAGKVESLVRTVDCNNNFGGRGSGRVWYSVNGLITWIAINVEDIADLGCYVDDDFSFDEWRDLDFYKPYDSFYPSKQAKLLRLWDHLGVPHSKPKQLFGLQMVIIGFDVDLNAMTATMPSDSKAELVLALRHFASSNHRNLQEYQQIAGWTNWSFNVFPLLKPGLCNMYAKMQGKTNPFAGIALNNAVKDDLVWLVDHIENSDRICCFDTMDWDPIVDATVTVLCDACLDGMGFWIPRLACGFVCPTPD
;
A
#
# COMPACT_ATOMS: atom_id res chain seq x y z
N MET A 1 -8.98 19.17 -25.91
CA MET A 1 -9.84 19.01 -24.71
C MET A 1 -11.21 19.63 -24.97
N HIS A 2 -12.30 18.92 -24.66
CA HIS A 2 -13.68 19.37 -24.95
C HIS A 2 -14.14 20.42 -23.91
N PRO A 3 -14.56 21.64 -24.28
CA PRO A 3 -14.78 22.77 -23.35
C PRO A 3 -15.71 22.50 -22.15
N LEU A 4 -16.62 21.53 -22.24
CA LEU A 4 -17.48 21.12 -21.11
C LEU A 4 -16.77 20.36 -19.97
N TRP A 5 -15.48 20.03 -20.10
CA TRP A 5 -14.72 19.35 -19.03
C TRP A 5 -14.59 20.21 -17.75
N GLN A 6 -14.53 21.54 -17.89
CA GLN A 6 -14.38 22.50 -16.79
C GLN A 6 -15.63 22.64 -15.91
N LEU A 7 -16.84 22.34 -16.43
CA LEU A 7 -18.08 22.43 -15.64
C LEU A 7 -18.13 21.42 -14.48
N LYS A 8 -17.32 20.36 -14.52
CA LYS A 8 -17.24 19.35 -13.45
C LYS A 8 -16.15 19.64 -12.40
N GLN A 9 -15.44 20.78 -12.49
CA GLN A 9 -14.38 21.19 -11.55
C GLN A 9 -14.77 22.40 -10.70
N VAL A 10 -16.06 22.68 -10.52
CA VAL A 10 -16.52 23.69 -9.57
C VAL A 10 -16.44 23.10 -8.15
N VAL A 11 -15.52 23.60 -7.34
CA VAL A 11 -15.38 23.24 -5.93
C VAL A 11 -16.07 24.32 -5.10
N THR A 12 -16.92 23.90 -4.16
CA THR A 12 -17.48 24.80 -3.15
C THR A 12 -16.69 24.63 -1.86
N THR A 13 -16.10 25.71 -1.36
CA THR A 13 -15.40 25.75 -0.07
C THR A 13 -16.14 26.69 0.88
N GLY A 14 -15.74 26.71 2.15
CA GLY A 14 -16.37 27.56 3.18
C GLY A 14 -17.51 26.91 3.95
N TYR A 15 -17.70 25.59 3.82
CA TYR A 15 -18.55 24.82 4.71
C TYR A 15 -18.02 24.91 6.14
N LEU A 16 -18.90 25.19 7.10
CA LEU A 16 -18.54 25.23 8.51
C LEU A 16 -18.55 23.83 9.11
N THR A 17 -17.60 23.54 9.99
CA THR A 17 -17.66 22.34 10.84
C THR A 17 -18.84 22.41 11.82
N SER A 18 -19.27 21.28 12.36
CA SER A 18 -20.34 21.22 13.36
C SER A 18 -20.08 22.14 14.56
N GLU A 19 -18.81 22.24 14.99
CA GLU A 19 -18.35 23.11 16.07
C GLU A 19 -18.45 24.60 15.70
N GLN A 20 -18.08 24.94 14.46
CA GLN A 20 -18.16 26.31 13.96
C GLN A 20 -19.61 26.78 13.77
N LYS A 21 -20.51 25.88 13.38
CA LYS A 21 -21.96 26.12 13.35
C LYS A 21 -22.51 26.35 14.77
N ALA A 22 -22.10 25.53 15.73
CA ALA A 22 -22.47 25.68 17.14
C ALA A 22 -21.97 27.00 17.76
N ALA A 23 -20.81 27.49 17.31
CA ALA A 23 -20.25 28.78 17.72
C ALA A 23 -20.89 30.01 17.04
N GLY A 24 -21.98 29.83 16.28
CA GLY A 24 -22.73 30.92 15.65
C GLY A 24 -22.02 31.59 14.46
N LYS A 25 -21.01 30.94 13.86
CA LYS A 25 -20.36 31.48 12.66
C LYS A 25 -21.30 31.40 11.46
N VAL A 26 -21.18 32.39 10.57
CA VAL A 26 -21.97 32.45 9.32
C VAL A 26 -21.22 31.70 8.23
N GLU A 27 -21.92 30.77 7.57
CA GLU A 27 -21.38 29.99 6.46
C GLU A 27 -21.29 30.88 5.21
N SER A 28 -20.08 31.06 4.68
CA SER A 28 -19.85 31.81 3.44
C SER A 28 -19.25 30.86 2.42
N LEU A 29 -20.09 30.41 1.48
CA LEU A 29 -19.71 29.46 0.47
C LEU A 29 -19.05 30.17 -0.70
N VAL A 30 -17.82 29.77 -1.02
CA VAL A 30 -17.07 30.28 -2.17
C VAL A 30 -17.01 29.18 -3.23
N ARG A 31 -17.41 29.50 -4.46
CA ARG A 31 -17.28 28.60 -5.61
C ARG A 31 -16.06 28.99 -6.41
N THR A 32 -15.12 28.07 -6.55
CA THR A 32 -13.95 28.21 -7.42
C THR A 32 -14.00 27.16 -8.52
N VAL A 33 -13.48 27.50 -9.69
CA VAL A 33 -13.23 26.52 -10.76
C VAL A 33 -11.77 26.11 -10.63
N ASP A 34 -11.52 24.82 -10.46
CA ASP A 34 -10.16 24.32 -10.49
C ASP A 34 -9.67 24.29 -11.95
N CYS A 35 -8.55 24.95 -12.21
CA CYS A 35 -7.93 25.00 -13.53
C CYS A 35 -6.85 23.91 -13.69
N ASN A 36 -6.53 23.18 -12.62
CA ASN A 36 -5.48 22.18 -12.56
C ASN A 36 -6.05 20.79 -12.21
N ASN A 37 -5.17 19.80 -12.20
CA ASN A 37 -5.51 18.46 -11.74
C ASN A 37 -5.66 18.48 -10.21
N ASN A 38 -6.83 18.07 -9.72
CA ASN A 38 -7.17 18.19 -8.30
C ASN A 38 -6.93 16.90 -7.51
N PHE A 39 -6.48 17.01 -6.26
CA PHE A 39 -6.34 15.85 -5.38
C PHE A 39 -7.72 15.23 -5.05
N GLY A 40 -7.77 13.90 -4.98
CA GLY A 40 -8.99 13.15 -4.63
C GLY A 40 -10.05 13.03 -5.74
N GLY A 41 -9.80 13.61 -6.93
CA GLY A 41 -10.65 13.41 -8.09
C GLY A 41 -10.57 11.99 -8.64
N ARG A 42 -11.71 11.38 -9.03
CA ARG A 42 -11.72 10.02 -9.64
C ARG A 42 -10.85 9.91 -10.91
N GLY A 43 -10.66 11.01 -11.64
CA GLY A 43 -9.85 11.06 -12.86
C GLY A 43 -8.41 11.55 -12.64
N SER A 44 -8.13 12.21 -11.51
CA SER A 44 -6.87 12.92 -11.33
C SER A 44 -5.69 11.99 -11.12
N GLY A 45 -5.90 10.87 -10.42
CA GLY A 45 -4.92 9.80 -10.31
C GLY A 45 -4.50 9.27 -11.67
N ARG A 46 -5.44 9.03 -12.59
CA ARG A 46 -5.13 8.53 -13.94
C ARG A 46 -4.27 9.51 -14.74
N VAL A 47 -4.56 10.80 -14.65
CA VAL A 47 -3.76 11.84 -15.31
C VAL A 47 -2.35 11.87 -14.72
N TRP A 48 -2.25 11.87 -13.37
CA TRP A 48 -0.96 11.85 -12.69
C TRP A 48 -0.14 10.62 -13.03
N TYR A 49 -0.71 9.41 -12.97
CA TYR A 49 -0.03 8.17 -13.34
C TYR A 49 0.51 8.18 -14.76
N SER A 50 -0.18 8.82 -15.70
CA SER A 50 0.28 8.91 -17.09
C SER A 50 1.50 9.82 -17.21
N VAL A 51 1.51 10.94 -16.48
CA VAL A 51 2.63 11.89 -16.46
C VAL A 51 3.81 11.31 -15.68
N ASN A 52 3.58 10.81 -14.47
CA ASN A 52 4.62 10.25 -13.63
C ASN A 52 5.26 9.02 -14.28
N GLY A 53 4.46 8.13 -14.88
CA GLY A 53 4.98 6.99 -15.64
C GLY A 53 5.91 7.39 -16.79
N LEU A 54 5.65 8.52 -17.46
CA LEU A 54 6.57 9.05 -18.48
C LEU A 54 7.85 9.61 -17.86
N ILE A 55 7.75 10.33 -16.74
CA ILE A 55 8.90 10.86 -16.01
C ILE A 55 9.80 9.70 -15.54
N THR A 56 9.23 8.68 -14.92
CA THR A 56 9.94 7.45 -14.50
C THR A 56 10.54 6.73 -15.70
N TRP A 57 9.83 6.66 -16.84
CA TRP A 57 10.38 6.08 -18.07
C TRP A 57 11.62 6.85 -18.57
N ILE A 58 11.59 8.18 -18.57
CA ILE A 58 12.74 9.03 -18.92
C ILE A 58 13.88 8.78 -17.93
N ALA A 59 13.59 8.76 -16.63
CA ALA A 59 14.58 8.49 -15.59
C ALA A 59 15.33 7.17 -15.83
N ILE A 60 14.60 6.10 -16.17
CA ILE A 60 15.20 4.78 -16.39
C ILE A 60 15.91 4.70 -17.75
N ASN A 61 15.26 5.14 -18.83
CA ASN A 61 15.72 4.82 -20.20
C ASN A 61 16.60 5.91 -20.82
N VAL A 62 16.52 7.14 -20.34
CA VAL A 62 17.28 8.28 -20.86
C VAL A 62 18.35 8.70 -19.86
N GLU A 63 17.97 8.79 -18.59
CA GLU A 63 18.89 9.14 -17.50
C GLU A 63 19.54 7.92 -16.85
N ASP A 64 19.34 6.70 -17.34
CA ASP A 64 20.04 5.48 -16.87
C ASP A 64 19.99 5.29 -15.34
N ILE A 65 18.84 5.60 -14.72
CA ILE A 65 18.60 5.37 -13.30
C ILE A 65 18.01 3.97 -13.14
N ALA A 66 18.90 2.98 -13.06
CA ALA A 66 18.50 1.58 -12.88
C ALA A 66 17.82 1.34 -11.51
N ASP A 67 16.91 0.35 -11.49
CA ASP A 67 16.19 -0.13 -10.29
C ASP A 67 15.31 0.92 -9.60
N LEU A 68 14.87 1.94 -10.35
CA LEU A 68 13.95 2.94 -9.85
C LEU A 68 12.52 2.36 -9.71
N GLY A 69 12.09 2.20 -8.48
CA GLY A 69 10.70 1.91 -8.12
C GLY A 69 9.86 3.18 -8.03
N CYS A 70 8.60 3.09 -8.42
CA CYS A 70 7.65 4.19 -8.36
C CYS A 70 6.27 3.68 -7.92
N TYR A 71 5.70 4.30 -6.88
CA TYR A 71 4.36 4.05 -6.41
C TYR A 71 3.62 5.36 -6.21
N VAL A 72 2.71 5.67 -7.14
CA VAL A 72 1.93 6.93 -7.15
C VAL A 72 2.80 8.17 -7.24
N ASP A 73 3.18 8.75 -6.12
CA ASP A 73 4.01 9.94 -5.95
C ASP A 73 5.31 9.66 -5.16
N ASP A 74 5.53 8.41 -4.76
CA ASP A 74 6.75 7.96 -4.09
C ASP A 74 7.69 7.26 -5.09
N ASP A 75 8.89 7.81 -5.27
CA ASP A 75 9.97 7.20 -6.03
C ASP A 75 11.06 6.70 -5.07
N PHE A 76 11.57 5.49 -5.28
CA PHE A 76 12.54 4.86 -4.40
C PHE A 76 13.52 3.98 -5.18
N SER A 77 14.76 3.92 -4.72
CA SER A 77 15.84 3.13 -5.31
C SER A 77 16.87 2.85 -4.22
N PHE A 78 17.84 1.99 -4.53
CA PHE A 78 19.04 1.79 -3.73
C PHE A 78 20.29 2.28 -4.49
N ASP A 79 21.33 2.58 -3.73
CA ASP A 79 22.64 2.97 -4.23
C ASP A 79 23.73 2.50 -3.24
N GLU A 80 24.98 2.51 -3.68
CA GLU A 80 26.13 2.24 -2.82
C GLU A 80 26.29 3.35 -1.78
N TRP A 81 26.52 3.01 -0.51
CA TRP A 81 26.51 3.98 0.60
C TRP A 81 27.45 5.19 0.41
N ARG A 82 28.53 5.00 -0.34
CA ARG A 82 29.55 6.03 -0.57
C ARG A 82 29.40 6.74 -1.92
N ASP A 83 28.48 6.29 -2.77
CA ASP A 83 28.22 6.92 -4.05
C ASP A 83 27.28 8.11 -3.84
N LEU A 84 27.90 9.25 -3.51
CA LEU A 84 27.20 10.47 -3.15
C LEU A 84 27.54 11.60 -4.11
N ASP A 85 26.50 12.29 -4.53
CA ASP A 85 26.56 13.45 -5.40
C ASP A 85 26.06 14.69 -4.68
N PHE A 86 26.74 15.82 -4.89
CA PHE A 86 26.29 17.09 -4.37
C PHE A 86 25.12 17.63 -5.19
N TYR A 87 24.01 17.95 -4.51
CA TYR A 87 22.82 18.55 -5.10
C TYR A 87 22.67 20.00 -4.64
N LYS A 88 23.09 20.91 -5.53
CA LYS A 88 23.18 22.36 -5.27
C LYS A 88 21.89 23.01 -4.77
N PRO A 89 20.69 22.73 -5.30
CA PRO A 89 19.46 23.40 -4.85
C PRO A 89 19.15 23.19 -3.37
N TYR A 90 19.60 22.07 -2.79
CA TYR A 90 19.44 21.78 -1.36
C TYR A 90 20.72 21.92 -0.55
N ASP A 91 21.85 22.25 -1.17
CA ASP A 91 23.16 22.39 -0.51
C ASP A 91 23.49 21.16 0.36
N SER A 92 23.36 19.96 -0.23
CA SER A 92 23.52 18.69 0.50
C SER A 92 23.95 17.57 -0.45
N PHE A 93 24.58 16.53 0.11
CA PHE A 93 24.94 15.31 -0.60
C PHE A 93 23.80 14.29 -0.51
N TYR A 94 23.54 13.61 -1.64
CA TYR A 94 22.54 12.55 -1.77
C TYR A 94 23.15 11.38 -2.56
N PRO A 95 22.60 10.16 -2.45
CA PRO A 95 22.90 9.07 -3.36
C PRO A 95 22.88 9.51 -4.83
N SER A 96 23.83 9.03 -5.62
CA SER A 96 24.03 9.46 -7.01
C SER A 96 22.78 9.33 -7.87
N LYS A 97 22.06 8.21 -7.77
CA LYS A 97 20.76 8.02 -8.45
C LYS A 97 19.72 9.04 -7.99
N GLN A 98 19.63 9.34 -6.69
CA GLN A 98 18.69 10.32 -6.15
C GLN A 98 19.02 11.74 -6.61
N ALA A 99 20.30 12.15 -6.59
CA ALA A 99 20.73 13.45 -7.07
C ALA A 99 20.46 13.61 -8.58
N LYS A 100 20.64 12.55 -9.37
CA LYS A 100 20.31 12.53 -10.80
C LYS A 100 18.81 12.70 -11.04
N LEU A 101 17.98 11.99 -10.29
CA LEU A 101 16.52 12.13 -10.36
C LEU A 101 16.05 13.55 -10.00
N LEU A 102 16.63 14.15 -8.95
CA LEU A 102 16.33 15.53 -8.57
C LEU A 102 16.67 16.53 -9.68
N ARG A 103 17.83 16.36 -10.34
CA ARG A 103 18.21 17.20 -11.49
C ARG A 103 17.27 17.01 -12.69
N LEU A 104 16.78 15.79 -12.92
CA LEU A 104 15.75 15.53 -13.93
C LEU A 104 14.45 16.25 -13.59
N TRP A 105 14.02 16.20 -12.33
CA TRP A 105 12.82 16.92 -11.89
C TRP A 105 12.96 18.43 -12.02
N ASP A 106 14.11 19.01 -11.71
CA ASP A 106 14.41 20.42 -11.97
C ASP A 106 14.26 20.75 -13.47
N HIS A 107 14.80 19.88 -14.33
CA HIS A 107 14.74 20.05 -15.79
C HIS A 107 13.30 19.99 -16.33
N LEU A 108 12.49 19.06 -15.82
CA LEU A 108 11.10 18.87 -16.22
C LEU A 108 10.11 19.80 -15.52
N GLY A 109 10.56 20.54 -14.49
CA GLY A 109 9.71 21.40 -13.67
C GLY A 109 8.79 20.62 -12.73
N VAL A 110 9.18 19.41 -12.31
CA VAL A 110 8.43 18.60 -11.35
C VAL A 110 8.67 19.17 -9.94
N PRO A 111 7.61 19.49 -9.17
CA PRO A 111 7.79 20.05 -7.84
C PRO A 111 8.28 19.00 -6.85
N HIS A 112 9.35 19.31 -6.11
CA HIS A 112 9.85 18.48 -5.01
C HIS A 112 10.34 19.35 -3.84
N SER A 113 10.45 18.74 -2.65
CA SER A 113 10.88 19.45 -1.43
C SER A 113 11.93 18.68 -0.65
N LYS A 114 12.88 19.42 -0.05
CA LYS A 114 14.01 18.87 0.73
C LYS A 114 13.56 17.94 1.86
N PRO A 115 12.53 18.27 2.67
CA PRO A 115 12.12 17.40 3.78
C PRO A 115 11.61 16.02 3.35
N LYS A 116 11.21 15.88 2.09
CA LYS A 116 10.76 14.60 1.50
C LYS A 116 11.90 13.80 0.85
N GLN A 117 13.10 14.38 0.73
CA GLN A 117 14.25 13.70 0.14
C GLN A 117 15.00 12.95 1.23
N LEU A 118 14.57 11.71 1.45
CA LEU A 118 15.11 10.83 2.47
C LEU A 118 16.09 9.84 1.82
N PHE A 119 17.15 9.46 2.55
CA PHE A 119 18.01 8.33 2.22
C PHE A 119 18.64 7.78 3.51
N GLY A 120 19.00 6.50 3.53
CA GLY A 120 19.51 5.82 4.71
C GLY A 120 19.68 4.31 4.48
N LEU A 121 20.29 3.64 5.46
CA LEU A 121 20.49 2.18 5.41
C LEU A 121 19.18 1.39 5.62
N GLN A 122 18.24 1.98 6.35
CA GLN A 122 16.93 1.44 6.64
C GLN A 122 15.92 2.60 6.62
N MET A 123 14.79 2.40 5.94
CA MET A 123 13.85 3.48 5.67
C MET A 123 12.41 3.00 5.50
N VAL A 124 11.46 3.90 5.75
CA VAL A 124 10.06 3.67 5.42
C VAL A 124 9.83 3.97 3.94
N ILE A 125 9.48 2.94 3.16
CA ILE A 125 9.10 3.02 1.75
C ILE A 125 7.66 2.56 1.63
N ILE A 126 6.79 3.39 1.04
CA ILE A 126 5.33 3.13 0.88
C ILE A 126 4.64 2.68 2.18
N GLY A 127 5.14 3.06 3.36
CA GLY A 127 4.58 2.66 4.65
C GLY A 127 5.12 1.34 5.23
N PHE A 128 6.14 0.75 4.62
CA PHE A 128 6.88 -0.39 5.17
C PHE A 128 8.30 0.00 5.54
N ASP A 129 8.78 -0.48 6.68
CA ASP A 129 10.16 -0.37 7.11
C ASP A 129 11.03 -1.40 6.37
N VAL A 130 11.92 -0.91 5.51
CA VAL A 130 12.76 -1.70 4.61
C VAL A 130 14.21 -1.57 5.03
N ASP A 131 14.86 -2.71 5.27
CA ASP A 131 16.30 -2.83 5.51
C ASP A 131 16.91 -3.68 4.39
N LEU A 132 17.62 -3.01 3.47
CA LEU A 132 18.25 -3.65 2.32
C LEU A 132 19.49 -4.46 2.70
N ASN A 133 20.17 -4.14 3.79
CA ASN A 133 21.36 -4.90 4.21
C ASN A 133 20.96 -6.23 4.84
N ALA A 134 19.85 -6.23 5.58
CA ALA A 134 19.24 -7.46 6.09
C ALA A 134 18.31 -8.14 5.08
N MET A 135 18.11 -7.54 3.90
CA MET A 135 17.12 -7.96 2.89
C MET A 135 15.73 -8.21 3.47
N THR A 136 15.30 -7.35 4.39
CA THR A 136 14.02 -7.51 5.10
C THR A 136 13.07 -6.34 4.91
N ALA A 137 11.76 -6.61 4.96
CA ALA A 137 10.74 -5.59 5.10
C ALA A 137 9.73 -5.98 6.19
N THR A 138 9.19 -4.97 6.86
CA THR A 138 8.17 -5.13 7.89
C THR A 138 7.28 -3.89 7.98
N MET A 139 6.23 -3.93 8.80
CA MET A 139 5.50 -2.72 9.17
C MET A 139 6.29 -1.94 10.23
N PRO A 140 6.31 -0.59 10.19
CA PRO A 140 6.77 0.22 11.30
C PRO A 140 6.06 -0.18 12.60
N SER A 141 6.79 -0.20 13.72
CA SER A 141 6.28 -0.70 15.02
C SER A 141 4.95 -0.08 15.42
N ASP A 142 4.83 1.23 15.23
CA ASP A 142 3.65 1.99 15.61
C ASP A 142 2.46 1.63 14.70
N SER A 143 2.69 1.57 13.39
CA SER A 143 1.65 1.16 12.42
C SER A 143 1.19 -0.28 12.64
N LYS A 144 2.11 -1.18 13.00
CA LYS A 144 1.81 -2.57 13.39
C LYS A 144 0.94 -2.61 14.64
N ALA A 145 1.30 -1.86 15.68
CA ALA A 145 0.54 -1.78 16.92
C ALA A 145 -0.86 -1.17 16.72
N GLU A 146 -0.96 -0.11 15.90
CA GLU A 146 -2.23 0.51 15.53
C GLU A 146 -3.16 -0.46 14.78
N LEU A 147 -2.63 -1.22 13.81
CA LEU A 147 -3.40 -2.23 13.08
C LEU A 147 -3.92 -3.32 14.03
N VAL A 148 -3.06 -3.82 14.92
CA VAL A 148 -3.41 -4.81 15.95
C VAL A 148 -4.52 -4.29 16.86
N LEU A 149 -4.38 -3.06 17.36
CA LEU A 149 -5.40 -2.42 18.20
C LEU A 149 -6.72 -2.25 17.44
N ALA A 150 -6.67 -1.85 16.17
CA ALA A 150 -7.84 -1.70 15.32
C ALA A 150 -8.56 -3.03 15.10
N LEU A 151 -7.84 -4.11 14.85
CA LEU A 151 -8.39 -5.46 14.68
C LEU A 151 -9.04 -5.97 15.97
N ARG A 152 -8.34 -5.83 17.11
CA ARG A 152 -8.89 -6.19 18.43
C ARG A 152 -10.14 -5.38 18.75
N HIS A 153 -10.12 -4.07 18.49
CA HIS A 153 -11.29 -3.21 18.66
C HIS A 153 -12.44 -3.64 17.75
N PHE A 154 -12.17 -3.92 16.48
CA PHE A 154 -13.19 -4.37 15.52
C PHE A 154 -13.88 -5.66 16.00
N ALA A 155 -13.09 -6.65 16.43
CA ALA A 155 -13.56 -7.94 16.92
C ALA A 155 -14.31 -7.87 18.27
N SER A 156 -14.10 -6.81 19.07
CA SER A 156 -14.79 -6.63 20.36
C SER A 156 -16.30 -6.37 20.24
N SER A 157 -16.76 -5.90 19.07
CA SER A 157 -18.19 -5.68 18.81
C SER A 157 -18.85 -6.93 18.22
N ASN A 158 -20.16 -7.06 18.40
CA ASN A 158 -20.96 -8.08 17.70
C ASN A 158 -21.51 -7.58 16.35
N HIS A 159 -21.48 -6.26 16.11
CA HIS A 159 -21.97 -5.64 14.89
C HIS A 159 -21.05 -4.53 14.43
N ARG A 160 -20.81 -4.47 13.13
CA ARG A 160 -20.08 -3.39 12.45
C ARG A 160 -20.78 -3.08 11.13
N ASN A 161 -20.70 -1.85 10.67
CA ASN A 161 -21.27 -1.49 9.38
C ASN A 161 -20.34 -1.94 8.23
N LEU A 162 -20.88 -2.00 7.00
CA LEU A 162 -20.11 -2.41 5.82
C LEU A 162 -18.87 -1.53 5.60
N GLN A 163 -18.93 -0.23 5.87
CA GLN A 163 -17.79 0.67 5.73
C GLN A 163 -16.66 0.30 6.70
N GLU A 164 -16.96 0.01 7.96
CA GLU A 164 -15.98 -0.44 8.96
C GLU A 164 -15.32 -1.76 8.52
N TYR A 165 -16.14 -2.71 8.01
CA TYR A 165 -15.65 -3.96 7.42
C TYR A 165 -14.67 -3.72 6.26
N GLN A 166 -15.01 -2.82 5.35
CA GLN A 166 -14.17 -2.48 4.19
C GLN A 166 -12.88 -1.77 4.60
N GLN A 167 -12.95 -0.86 5.58
CA GLN A 167 -11.79 -0.13 6.09
C GLN A 167 -10.79 -1.08 6.76
N ILE A 168 -11.25 -1.95 7.66
CA ILE A 168 -10.36 -2.88 8.34
C ILE A 168 -9.81 -3.93 7.36
N ALA A 169 -10.64 -4.48 6.47
CA ALA A 169 -10.17 -5.43 5.47
C ALA A 169 -9.17 -4.80 4.50
N GLY A 170 -9.36 -3.53 4.12
CA GLY A 170 -8.41 -2.79 3.29
C GLY A 170 -7.07 -2.58 3.98
N TRP A 171 -7.08 -2.17 5.25
CA TRP A 171 -5.87 -1.95 6.03
C TRP A 171 -5.12 -3.26 6.31
N THR A 172 -5.83 -4.34 6.66
CA THR A 172 -5.23 -5.67 6.81
C THR A 172 -4.71 -6.21 5.48
N ASN A 173 -5.43 -6.02 4.38
CA ASN A 173 -4.92 -6.43 3.07
C ASN A 173 -3.64 -5.66 2.68
N TRP A 174 -3.50 -4.41 3.12
CA TRP A 174 -2.24 -3.68 2.94
C TRP A 174 -1.09 -4.32 3.72
N SER A 175 -1.31 -4.76 4.96
CA SER A 175 -0.26 -5.42 5.75
C SER A 175 0.19 -6.76 5.15
N PHE A 176 -0.64 -7.42 4.34
CA PHE A 176 -0.28 -8.66 3.67
C PHE A 176 0.85 -8.53 2.63
N ASN A 177 1.27 -7.32 2.25
CA ASN A 177 2.51 -7.14 1.48
C ASN A 177 3.75 -7.59 2.28
N VAL A 178 3.70 -7.48 3.61
CA VAL A 178 4.73 -7.95 4.54
C VAL A 178 4.24 -9.05 5.47
N PHE A 179 3.08 -9.66 5.20
CA PHE A 179 2.56 -10.85 5.87
C PHE A 179 1.71 -11.71 4.90
N PRO A 180 2.27 -12.15 3.75
CA PRO A 180 1.48 -12.71 2.66
C PRO A 180 0.78 -14.03 3.02
N LEU A 181 1.33 -14.79 3.98
CA LEU A 181 0.76 -16.05 4.45
C LEU A 181 -0.51 -15.85 5.31
N LEU A 182 -0.79 -14.62 5.73
CA LEU A 182 -1.95 -14.30 6.55
C LEU A 182 -3.22 -13.98 5.73
N LYS A 183 -3.11 -13.95 4.39
CA LYS A 183 -4.23 -13.69 3.47
C LYS A 183 -5.51 -14.49 3.75
N PRO A 184 -5.45 -15.79 4.11
CA PRO A 184 -6.65 -16.56 4.43
C PRO A 184 -7.50 -15.97 5.57
N GLY A 185 -6.90 -15.20 6.48
CA GLY A 185 -7.61 -14.59 7.61
C GLY A 185 -8.67 -13.54 7.23
N LEU A 186 -8.75 -13.10 5.97
CA LEU A 186 -9.84 -12.23 5.51
C LEU A 186 -10.96 -12.98 4.76
N CYS A 187 -10.87 -14.29 4.55
CA CYS A 187 -11.85 -15.05 3.77
C CYS A 187 -13.28 -14.90 4.33
N ASN A 188 -13.47 -15.14 5.62
CA ASN A 188 -14.79 -14.99 6.26
C ASN A 188 -15.27 -13.54 6.26
N MET A 189 -14.36 -12.56 6.35
CA MET A 189 -14.71 -11.14 6.23
C MET A 189 -15.26 -10.80 4.84
N TYR A 190 -14.58 -11.26 3.78
CA TYR A 190 -15.04 -11.04 2.40
C TYR A 190 -16.39 -11.73 2.13
N ALA A 191 -16.57 -12.96 2.61
CA ALA A 191 -17.85 -13.66 2.54
C ALA A 191 -18.96 -12.86 3.25
N LYS A 192 -18.69 -12.29 4.44
CA LYS A 192 -19.65 -11.43 5.14
C LYS A 192 -19.97 -10.14 4.40
N MET A 193 -19.04 -9.56 3.65
CA MET A 193 -19.29 -8.35 2.86
C MET A 193 -20.00 -8.62 1.53
N GLN A 194 -19.95 -9.86 1.03
CA GLN A 194 -20.46 -10.21 -0.29
C GLN A 194 -21.92 -9.78 -0.51
N GLY A 195 -22.17 -9.18 -1.68
CA GLY A 195 -23.49 -8.73 -2.11
C GLY A 195 -24.03 -7.48 -1.39
N LYS A 196 -23.31 -6.93 -0.42
CA LYS A 196 -23.75 -5.76 0.35
C LYS A 196 -23.20 -4.47 -0.29
N THR A 197 -24.08 -3.49 -0.44
CA THR A 197 -23.76 -2.23 -1.12
C THR A 197 -24.02 -0.99 -0.27
N ASN A 198 -24.85 -1.09 0.78
CA ASN A 198 -25.12 0.00 1.69
C ASN A 198 -23.99 0.11 2.74
N PRO A 199 -23.18 1.19 2.75
CA PRO A 199 -22.04 1.35 3.65
C PRO A 199 -22.43 1.33 5.13
N PHE A 200 -23.65 1.79 5.47
CA PHE A 200 -24.12 1.90 6.85
C PHE A 200 -24.95 0.69 7.30
N ALA A 201 -25.11 -0.32 6.44
CA ALA A 201 -25.80 -1.54 6.83
C ALA A 201 -24.99 -2.28 7.89
N GLY A 202 -25.63 -2.59 9.03
CA GLY A 202 -25.05 -3.39 10.09
C GLY A 202 -24.86 -4.85 9.64
N ILE A 203 -23.68 -5.39 9.93
CA ILE A 203 -23.27 -6.75 9.64
C ILE A 203 -22.83 -7.37 10.98
N ALA A 204 -23.41 -8.52 11.31
CA ALA A 204 -23.06 -9.27 12.51
C ALA A 204 -21.72 -10.00 12.33
N LEU A 205 -20.87 -9.92 13.36
CA LEU A 205 -19.64 -10.70 13.46
C LEU A 205 -19.98 -12.07 14.05
N ASN A 206 -19.80 -13.14 13.28
CA ASN A 206 -19.90 -14.51 13.80
C ASN A 206 -18.56 -14.94 14.40
N ASN A 207 -18.55 -16.10 15.07
CA ASN A 207 -17.34 -16.65 15.68
C ASN A 207 -16.25 -16.87 14.64
N ALA A 208 -16.55 -17.38 13.44
CA ALA A 208 -15.56 -17.57 12.38
C ALA A 208 -14.78 -16.28 12.04
N VAL A 209 -15.45 -15.13 11.88
CA VAL A 209 -14.77 -13.85 11.67
C VAL A 209 -13.94 -13.44 12.88
N LYS A 210 -14.43 -13.66 14.10
CA LYS A 210 -13.68 -13.31 15.32
C LYS A 210 -12.45 -14.19 15.49
N ASP A 211 -12.57 -15.48 15.25
CA ASP A 211 -11.50 -16.46 15.35
C ASP A 211 -10.41 -16.16 14.32
N ASP A 212 -10.78 -15.85 13.06
CA ASP A 212 -9.85 -15.41 12.03
C ASP A 212 -9.12 -14.12 12.43
N LEU A 213 -9.85 -13.15 12.99
CA LEU A 213 -9.25 -11.88 13.43
C LEU A 213 -8.31 -12.06 14.62
N VAL A 214 -8.65 -12.93 15.57
CA VAL A 214 -7.75 -13.28 16.69
C VAL A 214 -6.51 -13.98 16.14
N TRP A 215 -6.68 -14.97 15.26
CA TRP A 215 -5.59 -15.66 14.60
C TRP A 215 -4.67 -14.68 13.85
N LEU A 216 -5.24 -13.75 13.07
CA LEU A 216 -4.50 -12.69 12.37
C LEU A 216 -3.69 -11.83 13.33
N VAL A 217 -4.32 -11.35 14.39
CA VAL A 217 -3.66 -10.48 15.37
C VAL A 217 -2.51 -11.20 16.05
N ASP A 218 -2.72 -12.43 16.52
CA ASP A 218 -1.70 -13.19 17.21
C ASP A 218 -0.51 -13.47 16.27
N HIS A 219 -0.76 -13.75 14.98
CA HIS A 219 0.32 -13.95 14.01
C HIS A 219 1.02 -12.65 13.64
N ILE A 220 0.30 -11.54 13.48
CA ILE A 220 0.92 -10.25 13.21
C ILE A 220 1.81 -9.87 14.38
N GLU A 221 1.31 -9.90 15.62
CA GLU A 221 2.08 -9.55 16.82
C GLU A 221 3.38 -10.36 16.92
N ASN A 222 3.30 -11.69 16.72
CA ASN A 222 4.43 -12.59 16.85
C ASN A 222 5.30 -12.71 15.59
N SER A 223 4.86 -12.21 14.43
CA SER A 223 5.66 -12.24 13.21
C SER A 223 6.77 -11.19 13.28
N ASP A 224 7.99 -11.66 13.11
CA ASP A 224 9.15 -10.83 12.86
C ASP A 224 9.17 -10.34 11.40
N ARG A 225 10.26 -9.70 11.01
CA ARG A 225 10.48 -9.16 9.66
C ARG A 225 10.42 -10.28 8.62
N ILE A 226 9.90 -9.97 7.44
CA ILE A 226 9.99 -10.89 6.30
C ILE A 226 11.32 -10.67 5.60
N CYS A 227 12.07 -11.75 5.36
CA CYS A 227 13.16 -11.73 4.40
C CYS A 227 12.54 -11.63 3.01
N CYS A 228 12.71 -10.47 2.37
CA CYS A 228 12.06 -10.18 1.10
C CYS A 228 12.71 -10.95 -0.05
N PHE A 229 14.02 -11.17 -0.02
CA PHE A 229 14.73 -11.87 -1.09
C PHE A 229 16.06 -12.42 -0.57
N ASP A 230 16.36 -13.69 -0.84
CA ASP A 230 17.76 -14.05 -1.03
C ASP A 230 18.14 -13.50 -2.41
N THR A 231 19.23 -12.75 -2.50
CA THR A 231 19.84 -12.28 -3.77
C THR A 231 20.39 -13.41 -4.64
N MET A 232 20.06 -14.66 -4.31
CA MET A 232 20.50 -15.82 -5.04
C MET A 232 19.59 -15.99 -6.24
N ASP A 233 20.17 -16.16 -7.42
CA ASP A 233 19.54 -16.83 -8.55
C ASP A 233 19.05 -18.21 -8.07
N TRP A 234 17.87 -18.23 -7.45
CA TRP A 234 17.25 -19.44 -6.90
C TRP A 234 16.62 -20.16 -8.08
N ASP A 235 17.24 -21.25 -8.51
CA ASP A 235 16.64 -22.13 -9.49
C ASP A 235 15.58 -22.99 -8.77
N PRO A 236 14.28 -22.79 -9.07
CA PRO A 236 13.21 -23.48 -8.36
C PRO A 236 13.19 -25.00 -8.60
N ILE A 237 13.97 -25.50 -9.56
CA ILE A 237 14.13 -26.92 -9.86
C ILE A 237 15.37 -27.48 -9.13
N VAL A 238 16.49 -26.76 -9.14
CA VAL A 238 17.77 -27.25 -8.62
C VAL A 238 17.90 -27.00 -7.11
N ASP A 239 17.45 -25.84 -6.64
CA ASP A 239 17.71 -25.37 -5.27
C ASP A 239 16.53 -25.66 -4.31
N ALA A 240 15.39 -26.11 -4.82
CA ALA A 240 14.24 -26.43 -3.98
C ALA A 240 14.48 -27.72 -3.17
N THR A 241 14.45 -27.60 -1.83
CA THR A 241 14.50 -28.79 -0.96
C THR A 241 13.26 -29.67 -1.13
N VAL A 242 12.11 -29.05 -1.39
CA VAL A 242 10.82 -29.71 -1.64
C VAL A 242 10.06 -28.93 -2.69
N THR A 243 9.50 -29.64 -3.67
CA THR A 243 8.51 -29.09 -4.62
C THR A 243 7.12 -29.57 -4.21
N VAL A 244 6.19 -28.63 -4.06
CA VAL A 244 4.77 -28.91 -3.81
C VAL A 244 3.96 -28.30 -4.94
N LEU A 245 3.24 -29.12 -5.69
CA LEU A 245 2.33 -28.68 -6.74
C LEU A 245 0.96 -28.46 -6.11
N CYS A 246 0.33 -27.32 -6.40
CA CYS A 246 -1.02 -27.02 -5.94
C CYS A 246 -1.93 -26.84 -7.15
N ASP A 247 -3.18 -27.29 -7.07
CA ASP A 247 -4.20 -26.93 -8.06
C ASP A 247 -4.85 -25.57 -7.72
N ALA A 248 -5.29 -24.86 -8.77
CA ALA A 248 -6.11 -23.66 -8.61
C ALA A 248 -7.58 -24.06 -8.81
N CYS A 249 -8.18 -24.69 -7.79
CA CYS A 249 -9.58 -25.09 -7.77
C CYS A 249 -10.43 -24.08 -6.96
N LEU A 250 -11.70 -23.90 -7.34
CA LEU A 250 -12.64 -23.04 -6.59
C LEU A 250 -13.36 -23.79 -5.45
N ASP A 251 -13.29 -25.12 -5.46
CA ASP A 251 -14.00 -25.99 -4.53
C ASP A 251 -13.09 -26.58 -3.44
N GLY A 252 -11.81 -26.18 -3.41
CA GLY A 252 -10.84 -26.61 -2.42
C GLY A 252 -9.40 -26.35 -2.84
N MET A 253 -8.46 -26.97 -2.15
CA MET A 253 -7.03 -27.00 -2.50
C MET A 253 -6.51 -28.43 -2.47
N GLY A 254 -5.89 -28.85 -3.56
CA GLY A 254 -5.12 -30.09 -3.66
C GLY A 254 -3.62 -29.79 -3.71
N PHE A 255 -2.83 -30.46 -2.86
CA PHE A 255 -1.37 -30.41 -2.87
C PHE A 255 -0.81 -31.77 -3.27
N TRP A 256 0.17 -31.79 -4.17
CA TRP A 256 0.93 -32.98 -4.54
C TRP A 256 2.42 -32.75 -4.28
N ILE A 257 3.07 -33.69 -3.61
CA ILE A 257 4.49 -33.64 -3.29
C ILE A 257 5.18 -34.79 -4.06
N PRO A 258 5.73 -34.54 -5.28
CA PRO A 258 6.31 -35.58 -6.11
C PRO A 258 7.39 -36.41 -5.39
N ARG A 259 8.23 -35.74 -4.58
CA ARG A 259 9.34 -36.37 -3.84
C ARG A 259 8.86 -37.40 -2.82
N LEU A 260 7.69 -37.19 -2.22
CA LEU A 260 7.11 -38.07 -1.21
C LEU A 260 6.06 -39.02 -1.80
N ALA A 261 5.72 -38.86 -3.08
CA ALA A 261 4.63 -39.56 -3.75
C ALA A 261 3.30 -39.49 -2.96
N CYS A 262 3.02 -38.35 -2.32
CA CYS A 262 1.83 -38.15 -1.52
C CYS A 262 1.07 -36.88 -1.92
N GLY A 263 -0.25 -36.93 -1.73
CA GLY A 263 -1.15 -35.81 -1.98
C GLY A 263 -2.03 -35.51 -0.76
N PHE A 264 -2.39 -34.25 -0.62
CA PHE A 264 -3.30 -33.74 0.41
C PHE A 264 -4.42 -32.98 -0.27
N VAL A 265 -5.62 -33.03 0.29
CA VAL A 265 -6.77 -32.28 -0.21
C VAL A 265 -7.52 -31.66 0.95
N CYS A 266 -7.95 -30.40 0.77
CA CYS A 266 -8.80 -29.68 1.69
C CYS A 266 -9.97 -29.09 0.90
N PRO A 267 -11.23 -29.51 1.15
CA PRO A 267 -12.39 -28.87 0.52
C PRO A 267 -12.57 -27.45 1.06
N THR A 268 -13.25 -26.59 0.30
CA THR A 268 -13.68 -25.28 0.81
C THR A 268 -14.58 -25.49 2.03
N PRO A 269 -14.34 -24.80 3.17
CA PRO A 269 -15.21 -24.88 4.33
C PRO A 269 -16.65 -24.48 3.98
N ASP A 270 -17.63 -25.22 4.53
CA ASP A 270 -19.07 -24.91 4.42
C ASP A 270 -19.48 -23.61 5.15
#